data_AF-A0A291E3J2-F1
#
_entry.id   AF-A0A291E3J2-F1
#
_cell.length_a   1.000
_cell.length_b   1.000
_cell.length_c   1.000
_cell.angle_alpha   90.00
_cell.angle_beta   90.00
_cell.angle_gamma   90.00
#
_symmetry.space_group_name_H-M   'P 1'
#
loop_
_entity.id
_entity.type
_entity.pdbx_description
1 polymer ?
#
loop_
_entity_poly.entity_id
_entity_poly.type
_entity_poly.pdbx_seq_one_letter_code
_entity_poly.pdbx_strand_id
1 'polypeptide(L)'
;MPWQTENRLNRGNICVRTSSWCFEQGATELARQYFIAADKTLCIVDADAFGSEVHLLRYLAFIRDFKPDLLVMIAGAIALHFPDANNNGCSVTADAPITCWRETLDALNFMGPNIDNIIAFLTNRRFCR
;
A
#
# COMPACT_ATOMS: atom_id res chain seq x y z
N MET A 1 23.21 11.89 -4.54
CA MET A 1 22.44 10.65 -4.81
C MET A 1 21.15 11.06 -5.51
N PRO A 2 21.05 10.95 -6.84
CA PRO A 2 19.88 11.42 -7.57
C PRO A 2 18.74 10.40 -7.41
N TRP A 3 17.82 10.67 -6.49
CA TRP A 3 16.54 9.96 -6.38
C TRP A 3 15.53 10.57 -7.34
N GLN A 4 15.74 10.41 -8.65
CA GLN A 4 14.73 10.74 -9.65
C GLN A 4 14.86 9.78 -10.83
N THR A 5 14.05 8.72 -10.80
CA THR A 5 13.51 8.14 -12.03
C THR A 5 12.01 8.38 -11.99
N GLU A 6 11.61 9.63 -12.23
CA GLU A 6 10.29 9.97 -12.74
C GLU A 6 10.16 9.38 -14.16
N ASN A 7 9.83 8.09 -14.24
CA ASN A 7 9.36 7.53 -15.50
C ASN A 7 7.89 7.90 -15.66
N ARG A 8 7.70 8.99 -16.42
CA ARG A 8 6.46 9.47 -17.03
C ARG A 8 5.67 8.33 -17.69
N LEU A 9 4.60 7.92 -17.03
CA LEU A 9 3.37 7.44 -17.69
C LEU A 9 2.22 8.14 -16.99
N ASN A 10 1.50 9.01 -17.71
CA ASN A 10 0.26 9.64 -17.25
C ASN A 10 -0.81 8.57 -16.97
N ARG A 11 -0.75 8.01 -15.75
CA ARG A 11 -1.80 7.33 -14.97
C ARG A 11 -1.55 7.71 -13.50
N GLY A 12 -1.54 9.02 -13.22
CA GLY A 12 -0.91 9.70 -12.08
C GLY A 12 -1.41 9.37 -10.67
N ASN A 13 -2.11 8.26 -10.50
CA ASN A 13 -2.84 7.90 -9.30
C ASN A 13 -2.31 6.62 -8.65
N ILE A 14 -1.25 5.98 -9.16
CA ILE A 14 -0.71 4.74 -8.57
C ILE A 14 0.78 4.93 -8.31
N CYS A 15 1.20 4.83 -7.04
CA CYS A 15 2.60 4.67 -6.65
C CYS A 15 2.84 3.29 -6.06
N VAL A 16 4.02 2.72 -6.31
CA VAL A 16 4.47 1.51 -5.64
C VAL A 16 5.77 1.82 -4.93
N ARG A 17 5.82 1.54 -3.63
CA ARG A 17 7.01 1.70 -2.80
C ARG A 17 7.56 0.33 -2.44
N THR A 18 8.64 -0.06 -3.10
CA THR A 18 9.35 -1.33 -2.90
C THR A 18 10.83 -1.14 -3.25
N SER A 19 11.67 -2.13 -2.92
CA SER A 19 13.02 -2.31 -3.45
C SER A 19 13.09 -3.38 -4.55
N SER A 20 12.00 -4.09 -4.84
CA SER A 20 11.92 -5.17 -5.81
C SER A 20 11.31 -4.69 -7.13
N TRP A 21 12.13 -4.68 -8.20
CA TRP A 21 11.67 -4.28 -9.53
C TRP A 21 10.54 -5.17 -10.07
N CYS A 22 10.64 -6.50 -9.88
CA CYS A 22 9.60 -7.43 -10.31
C CYS A 22 8.27 -7.16 -9.59
N PHE A 23 8.34 -6.89 -8.29
CA PHE A 23 7.17 -6.54 -7.50
C PHE A 23 6.54 -5.23 -8.00
N GLU A 24 7.37 -4.20 -8.22
CA GLU A 24 6.92 -2.90 -8.72
C GLU A 24 6.14 -3.04 -10.03
N GLN A 25 6.68 -3.79 -11.00
CA GLN A 25 6.01 -4.01 -12.28
C GLN A 25 4.69 -4.78 -12.12
N GLY A 26 4.70 -5.88 -11.35
CA GLY A 26 3.51 -6.71 -11.14
C GLY A 26 2.39 -5.96 -10.42
N ALA A 27 2.71 -5.30 -9.31
CA ALA A 27 1.74 -4.52 -8.54
C ALA A 27 1.20 -3.33 -9.35
N THR A 28 2.06 -2.64 -10.12
CA THR A 28 1.63 -1.55 -11.00
C THR A 28 0.66 -2.05 -12.06
N GLU A 29 0.93 -3.19 -12.69
CA GLU A 29 0.06 -3.74 -13.74
C GLU A 29 -1.29 -4.20 -13.17
N LEU A 30 -1.30 -4.87 -12.02
CA LEU A 30 -2.53 -5.24 -11.33
C LEU A 30 -3.36 -4.02 -10.95
N ALA A 31 -2.74 -3.04 -10.29
CA ALA A 31 -3.41 -1.80 -9.90
C ALA A 31 -3.98 -1.07 -11.10
N ARG A 32 -3.26 -1.03 -12.22
CA ARG A 32 -3.73 -0.44 -13.47
C ARG A 32 -4.97 -1.09 -14.05
N GLN A 33 -5.21 -2.37 -13.78
CA GLN A 33 -6.36 -3.11 -14.28
C GLN A 33 -7.58 -2.99 -13.37
N TYR A 34 -7.38 -2.94 -12.04
CA TYR A 34 -8.46 -3.04 -11.07
C TYR A 34 -8.71 -1.76 -10.26
N PHE A 35 -7.76 -0.83 -10.19
CA PHE A 35 -7.96 0.47 -9.55
C PHE A 35 -8.47 1.50 -10.57
N ILE A 36 -9.77 1.80 -10.49
CA ILE A 36 -10.51 2.66 -11.45
C ILE A 36 -10.86 4.03 -10.89
N ALA A 37 -10.58 4.31 -9.61
CA ALA A 37 -10.85 5.60 -8.98
C ALA A 37 -9.93 6.71 -9.54
N ALA A 38 -10.42 7.39 -10.57
CA ALA A 38 -9.67 8.41 -11.32
C ALA A 38 -9.39 9.70 -10.52
N ASP A 39 -10.10 9.92 -9.43
CA ASP A 39 -9.96 11.08 -8.53
C ASP A 39 -9.07 10.79 -7.31
N LYS A 40 -8.63 9.54 -7.11
CA LYS A 40 -7.89 9.10 -5.92
C LYS A 40 -6.48 8.66 -6.27
N THR A 41 -5.54 8.88 -5.36
CA THR A 41 -4.19 8.33 -5.49
C THR A 41 -4.01 7.14 -4.56
N LEU A 42 -3.69 5.99 -5.13
CA LEU A 42 -3.29 4.75 -4.49
C LEU A 42 -1.76 4.68 -4.34
N CYS A 43 -1.29 4.31 -3.16
CA CYS A 43 0.08 3.90 -2.92
C CYS A 43 0.15 2.48 -2.39
N ILE A 44 0.76 1.58 -3.15
CA ILE A 44 1.04 0.21 -2.73
C ILE A 44 2.41 0.22 -2.05
N VAL A 45 2.47 -0.19 -0.80
CA VAL A 45 3.69 -0.23 0.00
C VAL A 45 4.05 -1.69 0.25
N ASP A 46 5.16 -2.12 -0.33
CA ASP A 46 5.79 -3.39 0.02
C ASP A 46 6.43 -3.25 1.40
N ALA A 47 5.77 -3.80 2.41
CA ALA A 47 6.17 -3.72 3.79
C ALA A 47 7.49 -4.48 4.06
N ASP A 48 7.74 -5.55 3.31
CA ASP A 48 8.94 -6.37 3.50
C ASP A 48 10.20 -5.62 3.07
N ALA A 49 10.07 -4.69 2.10
CA ALA A 49 11.15 -3.81 1.68
C ALA A 49 11.67 -2.86 2.78
N PHE A 50 10.90 -2.64 3.87
CA PHE A 50 11.30 -1.76 4.97
C PHE A 50 12.12 -2.46 6.06
N GLY A 51 12.13 -3.79 6.08
CA GLY A 51 12.87 -4.64 7.03
C GLY A 51 12.42 -4.56 8.49
N SER A 52 11.64 -3.55 8.88
CA SER A 52 11.03 -3.45 10.21
C SER A 52 9.75 -2.62 10.19
N GLU A 53 8.84 -2.95 11.11
CA GLU A 53 7.61 -2.19 11.35
C GLU A 53 7.90 -0.74 11.80
N VAL A 54 9.06 -0.48 12.44
CA VAL A 54 9.50 0.88 12.80
C VAL A 54 9.74 1.74 11.58
N HIS A 55 10.45 1.20 10.59
CA HIS A 55 10.74 1.95 9.37
C HIS A 55 9.50 2.15 8.52
N LEU A 56 8.62 1.14 8.45
CA LEU A 56 7.32 1.26 7.81
C LEU A 56 6.48 2.37 8.46
N LEU A 57 6.32 2.36 9.78
CA LEU A 57 5.57 3.40 10.51
C LEU A 57 6.14 4.80 10.29
N ARG A 58 7.46 4.96 10.32
CA ARG A 58 8.11 6.25 10.03
C ARG A 58 7.82 6.73 8.61
N TYR A 59 7.83 5.82 7.64
CA TYR A 59 7.51 6.15 6.26
C TYR A 59 6.02 6.52 6.10
N LEU A 60 5.11 5.77 6.72
CA LEU A 60 3.68 6.08 6.71
C LEU A 60 3.39 7.44 7.36
N ALA A 61 4.00 7.73 8.52
CA ALA A 61 3.89 9.03 9.17
C ALA A 61 4.42 10.16 8.29
N PHE A 62 5.55 9.93 7.61
CA PHE A 62 6.09 10.88 6.63
C PHE A 62 5.07 11.13 5.51
N ILE A 63 4.61 10.11 4.78
CA ILE A 63 3.71 10.35 3.64
C ILE A 63 2.34 10.91 4.07
N ARG A 64 1.85 10.61 5.28
CA ARG A 64 0.64 11.21 5.86
C ARG A 64 0.77 12.73 5.93
N ASP A 65 1.93 13.24 6.33
CA ASP A 65 2.15 14.68 6.48
C ASP A 65 2.22 15.40 5.11
N PHE A 66 2.59 14.70 4.03
CA PHE A 66 2.67 15.27 2.68
C PHE A 66 1.39 15.10 1.86
N LYS A 67 0.71 13.95 2.00
CA LYS A 67 -0.49 13.58 1.24
C LYS A 67 -1.43 12.74 2.12
N PRO A 68 -2.18 13.39 3.02
CA PRO A 68 -3.10 12.69 3.92
C PRO A 68 -4.30 12.07 3.19
N ASP A 69 -4.56 12.48 1.95
CA ASP A 69 -5.65 12.02 1.08
C ASP A 69 -5.33 10.72 0.32
N LEU A 70 -4.14 10.13 0.53
CA LEU A 70 -3.74 8.88 -0.11
C LEU A 70 -4.56 7.68 0.37
N LEU A 71 -4.94 6.84 -0.59
CA LEU A 71 -5.23 5.44 -0.34
C LEU A 71 -3.93 4.68 -0.27
N VAL A 72 -3.72 3.94 0.81
CA VAL A 72 -2.53 3.11 1.02
C VAL A 72 -2.96 1.65 1.05
N MET A 73 -2.23 0.83 0.30
CA MET A 73 -2.35 -0.62 0.32
C MET A 73 -1.05 -1.22 0.84
N ILE A 74 -1.12 -2.02 1.90
CA ILE A 74 0.06 -2.68 2.46
C ILE A 74 0.20 -4.07 1.86
N ALA A 75 1.32 -4.33 1.19
CA ALA A 75 1.65 -5.63 0.63
C ALA A 75 2.82 -6.29 1.39
N GLY A 76 2.88 -7.62 1.43
CA GLY A 76 4.01 -8.38 2.00
C GLY A 76 3.66 -9.17 3.25
N ALA A 77 4.64 -9.80 3.89
CA ALA A 77 4.45 -10.68 5.04
C ALA A 77 3.89 -9.96 6.27
N ILE A 78 4.22 -8.67 6.46
CA ILE A 78 3.61 -7.85 7.50
C ILE A 78 2.08 -7.72 7.30
N ALA A 79 1.58 -7.86 6.05
CA ALA A 79 0.15 -7.86 5.76
C ALA A 79 -0.59 -9.06 6.38
N LEU A 80 0.06 -10.22 6.57
CA LEU A 80 -0.51 -11.39 7.25
C LEU A 80 -0.98 -11.11 8.68
N HIS A 81 -0.48 -10.03 9.26
CA HIS A 81 -0.76 -9.67 10.64
C HIS A 81 -1.84 -8.62 10.80
N PHE A 82 -2.39 -8.11 9.71
CA PHE A 82 -3.67 -7.42 9.76
C PHE A 82 -4.72 -8.51 10.01
N PRO A 83 -5.38 -8.53 11.18
CA PRO A 83 -6.27 -9.63 11.60
C PRO A 83 -7.45 -9.86 10.65
N ASP A 84 -7.66 -8.90 9.74
CA ASP A 84 -8.67 -8.88 8.70
C ASP A 84 -8.02 -8.67 7.32
N ALA A 85 -6.92 -9.35 7.00
CA ALA A 85 -6.33 -9.30 5.65
C ALA A 85 -7.34 -9.68 4.54
N ASN A 86 -8.44 -10.36 4.90
CA ASN A 86 -9.59 -10.63 4.03
C ASN A 86 -10.79 -9.68 4.21
N ASN A 87 -10.77 -8.73 5.16
CA ASN A 87 -11.94 -7.91 5.55
C ASN A 87 -11.70 -6.40 5.65
N ASN A 88 -10.44 -5.92 5.74
CA ASN A 88 -10.15 -4.48 5.84
C ASN A 88 -9.88 -3.80 4.48
N GLY A 89 -9.86 -4.56 3.38
CA GLY A 89 -9.81 -4.02 2.02
C GLY A 89 -8.55 -3.21 1.68
N CYS A 90 -7.51 -3.20 2.51
CA CYS A 90 -6.32 -2.36 2.33
C CYS A 90 -4.98 -3.08 2.50
N SER A 91 -4.96 -4.41 2.65
CA SER A 91 -3.73 -5.18 2.77
C SER A 91 -3.82 -6.51 2.07
N VAL A 92 -2.71 -6.98 1.50
CA VAL A 92 -2.64 -8.28 0.81
C VAL A 92 -1.26 -8.91 1.01
N THR A 93 -1.14 -10.23 1.04
CA THR A 93 0.19 -10.85 1.00
C THR A 93 0.76 -10.80 -0.41
N ALA A 94 2.08 -10.68 -0.55
CA ALA A 94 2.71 -10.57 -1.87
C ALA A 94 2.49 -11.81 -2.74
N ASP A 95 2.35 -12.97 -2.12
CA ASP A 95 2.09 -14.28 -2.73
C ASP A 95 0.59 -14.63 -2.81
N ALA A 96 -0.30 -13.73 -2.39
CA ALA A 96 -1.73 -13.98 -2.41
C ALA A 96 -2.21 -14.27 -3.85
N PRO A 97 -3.26 -15.09 -4.01
CA PRO A 97 -3.93 -15.24 -5.30
C PRO A 97 -4.36 -13.90 -5.89
N ILE A 98 -4.40 -13.82 -7.23
CA ILE A 98 -4.84 -12.62 -7.96
C ILE A 98 -6.24 -12.16 -7.54
N THR A 99 -7.12 -13.09 -7.14
CA THR A 99 -8.46 -12.77 -6.63
C THR A 99 -8.42 -11.89 -5.39
N CYS A 100 -7.51 -12.17 -4.44
CA CYS A 100 -7.35 -11.37 -3.22
C CYS A 100 -6.80 -9.97 -3.50
N TRP A 101 -5.85 -9.88 -4.44
CA TRP A 101 -5.34 -8.59 -4.94
C TRP A 101 -6.45 -7.76 -5.56
N ARG A 102 -7.26 -8.38 -6.43
CA ARG A 102 -8.39 -7.74 -7.07
C ARG A 102 -9.43 -7.27 -6.05
N GLU A 103 -9.86 -8.13 -5.12
CA GLU A 103 -10.84 -7.78 -4.09
C GLU A 103 -10.39 -6.58 -3.25
N THR A 104 -9.10 -6.54 -2.92
CA THR A 104 -8.50 -5.42 -2.19
C THR A 104 -8.51 -4.13 -3.02
N LEU A 105 -8.10 -4.19 -4.29
CA LEU A 105 -8.12 -3.04 -5.21
C LEU A 105 -9.55 -2.55 -5.49
N ASP A 106 -10.50 -3.48 -5.64
CA ASP A 106 -11.92 -3.21 -5.81
C ASP A 106 -12.49 -2.50 -4.58
N ALA A 107 -12.14 -2.94 -3.37
CA ALA A 107 -12.53 -2.26 -2.13
C ALA A 107 -11.98 -0.81 -2.07
N LEU A 108 -10.69 -0.64 -2.38
CA LEU A 108 -10.03 0.68 -2.34
C LEU A 108 -10.68 1.70 -3.29
N ASN A 109 -11.26 1.27 -4.41
CA ASN A 109 -11.99 2.18 -5.30
C ASN A 109 -13.12 2.93 -4.58
N PHE A 110 -13.74 2.33 -3.56
CA PHE A 110 -14.87 2.91 -2.83
C PHE A 110 -14.50 3.49 -1.47
N MET A 111 -13.26 3.29 -1.01
CA MET A 111 -12.80 3.79 0.28
C MET A 111 -12.38 5.26 0.23
N GLY A 112 -12.48 5.93 1.38
CA GLY A 112 -11.79 7.21 1.62
C GLY A 112 -10.33 6.97 2.06
N PRO A 113 -9.56 8.05 2.25
CA PRO A 113 -8.18 7.96 2.74
C PRO A 113 -8.08 7.10 3.99
N ASN A 114 -7.09 6.20 4.03
CA ASN A 114 -7.03 5.13 5.03
C ASN A 114 -5.71 5.09 5.81
N ILE A 115 -4.83 6.07 5.58
CA ILE A 115 -3.48 6.07 6.14
C ILE A 115 -3.45 6.14 7.68
N ASP A 116 -4.33 6.96 8.28
CA ASP A 116 -4.41 7.08 9.74
C ASP A 116 -4.87 5.77 10.39
N ASN A 117 -5.79 5.06 9.75
CA ASN A 117 -6.25 3.75 10.22
C ASN A 117 -5.11 2.73 10.21
N ILE A 118 -4.29 2.74 9.16
CA ILE A 118 -3.13 1.85 9.04
C ILE A 118 -2.08 2.19 10.10
N ILE A 119 -1.78 3.48 10.31
CA ILE A 119 -0.82 3.92 11.33
C ILE A 119 -1.32 3.55 12.74
N ALA A 120 -2.59 3.81 13.04
CA ALA A 120 -3.19 3.50 14.33
C ALA A 120 -3.13 1.99 14.61
N PHE A 121 -3.44 1.17 13.61
CA PHE A 121 -3.37 -0.29 13.70
C PHE A 121 -1.95 -0.78 14.05
N LEU A 122 -0.95 -0.38 13.24
CA LEU A 122 0.44 -0.78 13.45
C LEU A 122 1.00 -0.24 14.78
N THR A 123 0.55 0.92 15.23
CA THR A 123 0.97 1.52 16.51
C THR A 123 0.38 0.78 17.70
N ASN A 124 -0.93 0.48 17.68
CA ASN A 124 -1.60 -0.22 18.78
C ASN A 124 -1.06 -1.64 18.99
N ARG A 125 -0.58 -2.29 17.93
CA ARG A 125 0.06 -3.60 18.02
C ARG A 125 1.32 -3.61 18.87
N ARG A 126 2.07 -2.50 18.93
CA ARG A 126 3.26 -2.39 19.77
C ARG A 126 2.97 -2.39 21.26
N PHE A 127 1.81 -1.87 21.66
CA PHE A 127 1.44 -1.75 23.07
C PHE A 127 0.84 -3.05 23.64
N CYS A 128 0.54 -4.03 22.79
CA CYS A 128 0.02 -5.35 23.18
C CYS A 128 1.08 -6.47 23.13
N ARG A 129 2.36 -6.13 22.95
CA ARG A 129 3.50 -7.04 23.12
C ARG A 129 4.29 -6.63 24.35
#